data_AF-A0A819P9D4-F1
#
_entry.id   AF-A0A819P9D4-F1
#
_cell.length_a   1.000
_cell.length_b   1.000
_cell.length_c   1.000
_cell.angle_alpha   90.00
_cell.angle_beta   90.00
_cell.angle_gamma   90.00
#
_symmetry.space_group_name_H-M   'P 1'
#
loop_
_entity.id
_entity.type
_entity.pdbx_description
1 polymer ?
#
loop_
_entity_poly.entity_id
_entity_poly.type
_entity_poly.pdbx_seq_one_letter_code
_entity_poly.pdbx_strand_id
1 'polypeptide(L)'
;DLITVYIEEAHASDEWPIGSRISYVQPKCDVDRIRIAKDFVETTKYRIPLLIDPVSRDNPFSKMYNPWPIRSYVIDKMRRFSYIAEPMKGSYSLELIKDALDEVIQQQDE
;
A
#
# COMPACT_ATOMS: atom_id res chain seq x y z
N ASP A 1 1.73 5.09 14.36
CA ASP A 1 2.64 4.31 13.50
C ASP A 1 2.33 4.53 12.04
N LEU A 2 3.32 4.36 11.16
CA LEU A 2 3.13 4.32 9.71
C LEU A 2 3.68 2.99 9.20
N ILE A 3 2.85 2.26 8.46
CA ILE A 3 3.16 0.93 7.93
C ILE A 3 2.62 0.88 6.49
N THR A 4 3.34 0.21 5.60
CA THR A 4 2.86 -0.11 4.26
C THR A 4 2.80 -1.61 4.03
N VAL A 5 1.96 -2.03 3.08
CA VAL A 5 1.80 -3.43 2.68
C VAL A 5 2.05 -3.51 1.17
N TYR A 6 3.02 -4.31 0.77
CA TYR A 6 3.28 -4.62 -0.62
C TYR A 6 2.25 -5.64 -1.13
N ILE A 7 1.51 -5.26 -2.17
CA ILE A 7 0.40 -6.02 -2.74
C ILE A 7 0.73 -6.49 -4.17
N GLU A 8 -0.29 -6.85 -4.94
CA GLU A 8 -0.21 -7.23 -6.35
C GLU A 8 0.28 -6.07 -7.24
N GLU A 9 1.05 -6.38 -8.30
CA GLU A 9 1.52 -5.37 -9.23
C GLU A 9 0.34 -4.79 -10.02
N ALA A 10 0.20 -3.47 -10.04
CA ALA A 10 -0.81 -2.83 -10.88
C ALA A 10 -0.49 -2.95 -12.38
N HIS A 11 0.80 -3.07 -12.71
CA HIS A 11 1.32 -3.07 -14.08
C HIS A 11 2.28 -4.22 -14.35
N ALA A 12 1.89 -5.44 -13.96
CA ALA A 12 2.65 -6.65 -14.27
C ALA A 12 2.88 -6.80 -15.79
N SER A 13 4.08 -7.19 -16.18
CA SER A 13 4.50 -7.27 -17.58
C SER A 13 3.74 -8.33 -18.39
N ASP A 14 3.24 -9.35 -17.72
CA ASP A 14 2.45 -10.46 -18.28
C ASP A 14 0.94 -10.24 -18.21
N GLU A 15 0.48 -9.11 -17.65
CA GLU A 15 -0.95 -8.80 -17.50
C GLU A 15 -1.31 -7.43 -18.10
N TRP A 16 -0.82 -6.31 -17.52
CA TRP A 16 -1.09 -4.95 -18.00
C TRP A 16 0.18 -4.06 -17.95
N PRO A 17 1.14 -4.24 -18.87
CA PRO A 17 2.41 -3.53 -18.83
C PRO A 17 2.26 -2.02 -19.06
N ILE A 18 2.97 -1.22 -18.26
CA ILE A 18 3.19 0.21 -18.51
C ILE A 18 4.68 0.52 -18.45
N GLY A 19 5.23 0.92 -19.61
CA GLY A 19 6.65 1.22 -19.76
C GLY A 19 7.54 -0.02 -19.59
N SER A 20 8.85 0.19 -19.59
CA SER A 20 9.86 -0.89 -19.51
C SER A 20 10.87 -0.71 -18.38
N ARG A 21 10.79 0.41 -17.64
CA ARG A 21 11.81 0.77 -16.63
C ARG A 21 11.68 -0.05 -15.33
N ILE A 22 10.45 -0.31 -14.90
CA ILE A 22 10.11 -1.20 -13.80
C ILE A 22 9.14 -2.21 -14.40
N SER A 23 9.59 -3.45 -14.55
CA SER A 23 8.87 -4.46 -15.30
C SER A 23 9.08 -5.82 -14.64
N TYR A 24 8.06 -6.28 -13.93
CA TYR A 24 8.04 -7.59 -13.29
C TYR A 24 6.81 -8.36 -13.75
N VAL A 25 6.93 -9.68 -13.83
CA VAL A 25 5.77 -10.56 -13.96
C VAL A 25 4.98 -10.59 -12.66
N GLN A 26 3.69 -10.86 -12.73
CA GLN A 26 2.85 -10.94 -11.55
C GLN A 26 3.36 -12.05 -10.61
N PRO A 27 3.66 -11.75 -9.33
CA PRO A 27 4.19 -12.75 -8.40
C PRO A 27 3.20 -13.89 -8.19
N LYS A 28 3.64 -15.14 -8.42
CA LYS A 28 2.81 -16.34 -8.22
C LYS A 28 3.11 -17.07 -6.90
N CYS A 29 4.11 -16.61 -6.15
CA CYS A 29 4.43 -17.10 -4.82
C CYS A 29 5.04 -16.01 -3.93
N ASP A 30 5.14 -16.26 -2.62
CA ASP A 30 5.65 -15.30 -1.64
C ASP A 30 7.11 -14.91 -1.92
N VAL A 31 7.94 -15.87 -2.35
CA VAL A 31 9.36 -15.62 -2.64
C VAL A 31 9.52 -14.59 -3.75
N ASP A 32 8.69 -14.66 -4.80
CA ASP A 32 8.70 -13.69 -5.89
C ASP A 32 8.30 -12.29 -5.41
N ARG A 33 7.21 -12.19 -4.63
CA ARG A 33 6.73 -10.90 -4.12
C ARG A 33 7.74 -10.27 -3.15
N ILE A 34 8.35 -11.07 -2.28
CA ILE A 34 9.41 -10.62 -1.36
C ILE A 34 10.61 -10.10 -2.14
N ARG A 35 11.03 -10.80 -3.21
CA ARG A 35 12.15 -10.36 -4.05
C ARG A 35 11.88 -8.99 -4.68
N ILE A 36 10.70 -8.78 -5.24
CA ILE A 36 10.34 -7.50 -5.88
C ILE A 36 10.22 -6.38 -4.84
N ALA A 37 9.55 -6.64 -3.71
CA ALA A 37 9.46 -5.69 -2.60
C ALA A 37 10.84 -5.30 -2.04
N LYS A 38 11.77 -6.27 -1.98
CA LYS A 38 13.15 -6.02 -1.56
C LYS A 38 13.90 -5.14 -2.56
N ASP A 39 13.75 -5.39 -3.87
CA ASP A 39 14.32 -4.55 -4.92
C ASP A 39 13.80 -3.10 -4.83
N PHE A 40 12.49 -2.93 -4.61
CA PHE A 40 11.88 -1.62 -4.35
C PHE A 40 12.54 -0.90 -3.15
N VAL A 41 12.70 -1.59 -2.01
CA VAL A 41 13.34 -1.01 -0.81
C VAL A 41 14.79 -0.63 -1.08
N GLU A 42 15.57 -1.50 -1.72
CA GLU A 42 16.99 -1.28 -1.99
C GLU A 42 17.22 -0.15 -2.99
N THR A 43 16.39 -0.06 -4.03
CA THR A 43 16.48 0.92 -5.10
C THR A 43 16.02 2.30 -4.64
N THR A 44 14.94 2.39 -3.87
CA THR A 44 14.36 3.68 -3.44
C THR A 44 14.87 4.16 -2.08
N LYS A 45 15.60 3.30 -1.35
CA LYS A 45 16.00 3.54 0.06
C LYS A 45 14.78 3.77 0.96
N TYR A 46 13.69 3.06 0.69
CA TYR A 46 12.44 3.15 1.43
C TYR A 46 12.64 2.85 2.93
N ARG A 47 12.08 3.69 3.81
CA ARG A 47 12.33 3.63 5.27
C ARG A 47 11.12 3.27 6.11
N ILE A 48 9.91 3.31 5.54
CA ILE A 48 8.70 2.96 6.26
C ILE A 48 8.63 1.43 6.34
N PRO A 49 8.25 0.83 7.48
CA PRO A 49 8.03 -0.61 7.57
C PRO A 49 7.13 -1.13 6.45
N LEU A 50 7.65 -2.08 5.67
CA LEU A 50 6.98 -2.69 4.52
C LEU A 50 6.66 -4.15 4.83
N LEU A 51 5.37 -4.44 4.99
CA LEU A 51 4.84 -5.79 5.10
C LEU A 51 4.54 -6.35 3.71
N ILE A 52 4.33 -7.67 3.62
CA ILE A 52 3.97 -8.35 2.37
C ILE A 52 2.59 -8.97 2.53
N ASP A 53 1.68 -8.72 1.59
CA ASP A 53 0.46 -9.50 1.46
C ASP A 53 0.83 -10.89 0.91
N PRO A 54 0.58 -12.01 1.61
CA PRO A 54 1.07 -13.32 1.16
C PRO A 54 0.25 -13.87 -0.01
N VAL A 55 0.93 -14.22 -1.11
CA VAL A 55 0.36 -14.94 -2.26
C VAL A 55 -0.08 -16.34 -1.84
N SER A 56 0.70 -17.02 -1.00
CA SER A 56 0.43 -18.37 -0.51
C SER A 56 -0.90 -18.50 0.26
N ARG A 57 -1.44 -17.39 0.73
CA ARG A 57 -2.74 -17.31 1.42
C ARG A 57 -3.80 -16.56 0.63
N ASP A 58 -3.57 -16.40 -0.68
CA ASP A 58 -4.53 -15.81 -1.61
C ASP A 58 -4.88 -14.35 -1.25
N ASN A 59 -3.83 -13.54 -1.07
CA ASN A 59 -3.86 -12.08 -0.90
C ASN A 59 -4.89 -11.58 0.15
N PRO A 60 -4.81 -12.05 1.41
CA PRO A 60 -5.83 -11.76 2.42
C PRO A 60 -6.02 -10.27 2.71
N PHE A 61 -4.94 -9.46 2.65
CA PHE A 61 -5.06 -8.02 2.87
C PHE A 61 -5.80 -7.37 1.69
N SER A 62 -5.42 -7.71 0.46
CA SER A 62 -6.04 -7.17 -0.74
C SER A 62 -7.53 -7.51 -0.80
N LYS A 63 -7.91 -8.75 -0.46
CA LYS A 63 -9.32 -9.18 -0.40
C LYS A 63 -10.14 -8.47 0.67
N MET A 64 -9.53 -8.18 1.82
CA MET A 64 -10.25 -7.56 2.93
C MET A 64 -10.44 -6.06 2.73
N TYR A 65 -9.45 -5.38 2.19
CA TYR A 65 -9.41 -3.91 2.18
C TYR A 65 -9.57 -3.28 0.79
N ASN A 66 -9.50 -4.07 -0.29
CA ASN A 66 -9.54 -3.60 -1.68
C ASN A 66 -8.63 -2.38 -1.94
N PRO A 67 -7.30 -2.50 -1.70
CA PRO A 67 -6.36 -1.39 -1.80
C PRO A 67 -5.83 -1.15 -3.22
N TRP A 68 -6.11 -2.04 -4.17
CA TRP A 68 -5.55 -1.95 -5.52
C TRP A 68 -6.08 -0.71 -6.27
N PRO A 69 -5.23 0.03 -7.01
CA PRO A 69 -3.78 -0.21 -7.22
C PRO A 69 -2.90 0.36 -6.10
N ILE A 70 -3.40 1.35 -5.36
CA ILE A 70 -2.79 1.92 -4.15
C ILE A 70 -3.91 2.55 -3.32
N ARG A 71 -3.87 2.41 -2.00
CA ARG A 71 -4.84 3.03 -1.08
C ARG A 71 -4.21 3.32 0.27
N SER A 72 -4.65 4.41 0.89
CA SER A 72 -4.22 4.82 2.22
C SER A 72 -5.40 4.79 3.18
N TYR A 73 -5.12 4.44 4.43
CA TYR A 73 -6.12 4.36 5.50
C TYR A 73 -5.54 5.03 6.74
N VAL A 74 -6.37 5.77 7.48
CA VAL A 74 -6.03 6.25 8.82
C VAL A 74 -6.87 5.48 9.82
N ILE A 75 -6.20 4.91 10.81
CA ILE A 75 -6.82 4.12 11.88
C ILE A 75 -6.64 4.90 13.19
N ASP A 76 -7.75 5.16 13.87
CA ASP A 76 -7.74 5.88 15.15
C ASP A 76 -7.30 4.98 16.32
N LYS A 77 -7.17 5.58 17.50
CA LYS A 77 -6.81 4.86 18.73
C LYS A 77 -7.81 3.78 19.14
N MET A 78 -9.07 3.93 18.74
CA MET A 78 -10.14 2.97 18.98
C MET A 78 -10.15 1.83 17.95
N ARG A 79 -9.14 1.78 17.06
CA ARG A 79 -8.99 0.80 15.96
C ARG A 79 -10.09 0.88 14.92
N ARG A 80 -10.63 2.08 14.68
CA ARG A 80 -11.62 2.35 13.64
C ARG A 80 -10.95 3.09 12.48
N PHE A 81 -11.46 2.91 11.27
CA PHE A 81 -11.08 3.75 10.14
C PHE A 81 -11.62 5.16 10.36
N SER A 82 -10.75 6.10 10.72
CA SER A 82 -11.09 7.53 10.76
C SER A 82 -11.10 8.12 9.34
N TYR A 83 -10.30 7.56 8.44
CA TYR A 83 -10.26 7.97 7.04
C TYR A 83 -9.89 6.81 6.12
N ILE A 84 -10.53 6.77 4.95
CA ILE A 84 -10.22 5.88 3.84
C ILE A 84 -10.01 6.77 2.61
N ALA A 85 -8.82 6.72 2.02
CA ALA A 85 -8.50 7.55 0.88
C ALA A 85 -9.31 7.10 -0.36
N GLU A 86 -9.92 8.08 -1.02
CA GLU A 86 -10.64 7.90 -2.28
C GLU A 86 -9.88 8.57 -3.43
N PRO A 87 -9.82 7.93 -4.61
CA PRO A 87 -9.13 8.50 -5.76
C PRO A 87 -9.90 9.73 -6.30
N MET A 88 -9.17 10.82 -6.52
CA MET A 88 -9.66 12.04 -7.16
C MET A 88 -8.98 12.20 -8.52
N LYS A 89 -9.73 11.96 -9.61
CA LYS A 89 -9.22 12.06 -10.99
C LYS A 89 -7.93 11.25 -11.25
N GLY A 90 -7.83 10.06 -10.65
CA GLY A 90 -6.65 9.17 -10.79
C GLY A 90 -5.46 9.54 -9.90
N SER A 91 -5.64 10.45 -8.93
CA SER A 91 -4.66 10.77 -7.90
C SER A 91 -5.26 10.64 -6.51
N TYR A 92 -4.47 10.85 -5.46
CA TYR A 92 -4.93 10.94 -4.07
C TYR A 92 -4.46 12.27 -3.48
N SER A 93 -5.33 12.94 -2.71
CA SER A 93 -4.92 14.16 -1.99
C SER A 93 -4.15 13.77 -0.73
N LEU A 94 -2.90 14.21 -0.66
CA LEU A 94 -2.08 14.02 0.54
C LEU A 94 -2.52 14.97 1.66
N GLU A 95 -3.13 16.10 1.32
CA GLU A 95 -3.71 17.05 2.27
C GLU A 95 -4.82 16.39 3.07
N LEU A 96 -5.78 15.72 2.42
CA LEU A 96 -6.86 15.03 3.13
C LEU A 96 -6.35 13.90 4.05
N ILE A 97 -5.30 13.18 3.64
CA ILE A 97 -4.68 12.16 4.47
C ILE A 97 -4.00 12.80 5.69
N LYS A 98 -3.31 13.93 5.48
CA LYS A 98 -2.63 14.67 6.54
C LYS A 98 -3.64 15.25 7.54
N ASP A 99 -4.71 15.86 7.07
CA ASP A 99 -5.75 16.44 7.93
C ASP A 99 -6.38 15.36 8.81
N ALA A 100 -6.71 14.20 8.25
CA ALA A 100 -7.21 13.06 9.01
C ALA A 100 -6.20 12.51 10.04
N LEU A 101 -4.90 12.58 9.75
CA LEU A 101 -3.86 12.23 10.71
C LEU A 101 -3.77 13.26 11.85
N ASP A 102 -3.79 14.55 11.51
CA ASP A 102 -3.73 15.65 12.47
C ASP A 102 -4.94 15.59 13.43
N GLU A 103 -6.14 15.28 12.94
CA GLU A 103 -7.33 15.07 13.77
C GLU A 103 -7.17 13.93 14.78
N VAL A 104 -6.65 12.77 14.33
CA VAL A 104 -6.40 11.62 15.21
C VAL A 104 -5.30 11.92 16.25
N ILE A 105 -4.34 12.79 15.88
CA ILE A 105 -3.27 13.22 16.78
C ILE A 105 -3.80 14.26 17.80
N GLN A 106 -4.64 15.21 17.41
CA GLN A 106 -5.16 16.23 18.34
C GLN A 106 -6.08 15.61 19.39
N GLN A 107 -6.83 14.55 19.05
CA GLN A 107 -7.56 13.72 20.02
C GLN A 107 -6.63 12.99 21.03
N GLN A 108 -5.30 13.16 20.97
CA GLN A 108 -4.38 12.66 21.98
C GLN A 108 -4.15 13.60 23.16
N ASP A 109 -4.40 14.90 22.98
CA ASP A 109 -4.03 15.93 23.94
C ASP A 109 -5.21 16.40 24.82
N GLU A 110 -6.38 15.78 24.64
CA GLU A 110 -7.59 15.91 25.49
C GLU A 110 -7.82 14.66 26.34
#